data_AF-A0A7S2W0B1-F1
#
_entry.id   AF-A0A7S2W0B1-F1
#
_cell.length_a   1.000
_cell.length_b   1.000
_cell.length_c   1.000
_cell.angle_alpha   90.00
_cell.angle_beta   90.00
_cell.angle_gamma   90.00
#
_symmetry.space_group_name_H-M   'P 1'
#
loop_
_entity.id
_entity.type
_entity.pdbx_description
1 polymer ?
#
loop_
_entity_poly.entity_id
_entity_poly.type
_entity_poly.pdbx_seq_one_letter_code
_entity_poly.pdbx_strand_id
1 'polypeptide(L)'
;RIKQYHIRTAPKAVTLIIELGGIYVKIGQVVSTIGSGILDDSYITALQPLQDGVPARDYEQISSIIEKSTGRKMDDLFVHFEQIPIGSASIAQAHRATLRPLSVSNQDTQNNSYDEMGMEYYAGEEVVVKVQYPEVAEQFNADFNNLELLVRIFMPTAIDLIKSIRQRHEDELDFRKEAQNLREVTRNMQRHGLEPSIIRIPRVRNETGICTQHVLAMEYLHGISLNSAITDEQNKFAKALGKSDAEELRSMLNKRIREHFERGGGSSDENISIVGNDLKLKIAEVVGPFAASTFRFYAHTKDRVGNFLLGFRKIGATGPKNLSAGKMNSQLMEIDTTKQQKQVKKKHFNLAKIIKTLVHVHGIQLLKDGVYNADPHPGNCLILPDGRLGLLDYGMVGRFSEEQRKIVASVITALARKDKKETARWYIAQGYEVTVRHEKKLLSNDINVIHRFATFHFDKVDFSKITLETGEKVDVLKLLRTAQERFVPVWAVQGQRLGGLLMGIAVQTARPISLAKEWEQIASQTLKEMKSRTDS
;
A
#
# COMPACT_ATOMS: atom_id res chain seq x y z
N ARG A 1 -23.32 -25.64 -11.77
CA ARG A 1 -24.49 -24.72 -11.81
C ARG A 1 -24.18 -23.38 -11.13
N ILE A 2 -23.76 -23.37 -9.86
CA ILE A 2 -23.40 -22.13 -9.11
C ILE A 2 -22.26 -21.34 -9.77
N LYS A 3 -21.17 -22.01 -10.17
CA LYS A 3 -20.04 -21.33 -10.84
C LYS A 3 -20.44 -20.64 -12.16
N GLN A 4 -21.30 -21.25 -12.96
CA GLN A 4 -21.81 -20.61 -14.18
C GLN A 4 -22.75 -19.44 -13.89
N TYR A 5 -23.50 -19.50 -12.78
CA TYR A 5 -24.27 -18.35 -12.32
C TYR A 5 -23.32 -17.19 -11.97
N HIS A 6 -22.27 -17.43 -11.18
CA HIS A 6 -21.25 -16.43 -10.85
C HIS A 6 -20.58 -15.82 -12.09
N ILE A 7 -20.20 -16.62 -13.08
CA ILE A 7 -19.63 -16.11 -14.35
C ILE A 7 -20.62 -15.18 -15.07
N ARG A 8 -21.91 -15.51 -15.07
CA ARG A 8 -22.96 -14.71 -15.74
C ARG A 8 -23.29 -13.42 -14.97
N THR A 9 -23.23 -13.44 -13.64
CA THR A 9 -23.62 -12.31 -12.79
C THR A 9 -22.47 -11.39 -12.43
N ALA A 10 -21.22 -11.87 -12.43
CA ALA A 10 -20.05 -11.07 -12.09
C ALA A 10 -19.91 -9.79 -12.95
N PRO A 11 -20.04 -9.83 -14.30
CA PRO A 11 -20.01 -8.60 -15.10
C PRO A 11 -21.11 -7.61 -14.74
N LYS A 12 -22.32 -8.10 -14.42
CA LYS A 12 -23.45 -7.25 -14.03
C LYS A 12 -23.19 -6.53 -12.70
N ALA A 13 -22.54 -7.22 -11.76
CA ALA A 13 -22.14 -6.61 -10.50
C ALA A 13 -21.08 -5.50 -10.72
N VAL A 14 -20.15 -5.71 -11.66
CA VAL A 14 -19.15 -4.69 -12.03
C VAL A 14 -19.83 -3.48 -12.68
N THR A 15 -20.77 -3.69 -13.61
CA THR A 15 -21.55 -2.60 -14.20
C THR A 15 -22.26 -1.78 -13.13
N LEU A 16 -22.95 -2.44 -12.20
CA LEU A 16 -23.63 -1.76 -11.09
C LEU A 16 -22.63 -0.99 -10.20
N ILE A 17 -21.46 -1.57 -9.91
CA ILE A 17 -20.41 -0.89 -9.14
C ILE A 17 -19.92 0.38 -9.84
N ILE A 18 -19.74 0.33 -11.17
CA ILE A 18 -19.33 1.49 -11.97
C ILE A 18 -20.43 2.54 -11.99
N GLU A 19 -21.70 2.13 -12.17
CA GLU A 19 -22.86 3.02 -12.18
C GLU A 19 -23.06 3.73 -10.82
N LEU A 20 -22.86 3.01 -9.71
CA LEU A 20 -22.91 3.61 -8.36
C LEU A 20 -21.71 4.52 -8.09
N GLY A 21 -20.55 4.25 -8.71
CA GLY A 21 -19.36 5.10 -8.59
C GLY A 21 -18.77 5.15 -7.18
N GLY A 22 -17.95 6.17 -6.93
CA GLY A 22 -17.45 6.55 -5.60
C GLY A 22 -16.88 5.39 -4.78
N ILE A 23 -17.47 5.16 -3.59
CA ILE A 23 -16.99 4.15 -2.65
C ILE A 23 -17.18 2.73 -3.16
N TYR A 24 -18.20 2.45 -3.98
CA TYR A 24 -18.44 1.12 -4.53
C TYR A 24 -17.34 0.70 -5.49
N VAL A 25 -16.83 1.64 -6.30
CA VAL A 25 -15.66 1.38 -7.15
C VAL A 25 -14.43 1.11 -6.29
N LYS A 26 -14.23 1.89 -5.21
CA LYS A 26 -13.11 1.67 -4.29
C LYS A 26 -13.22 0.33 -3.56
N ILE A 27 -14.41 -0.07 -3.14
CA ILE A 27 -14.69 -1.41 -2.60
C ILE A 27 -14.45 -2.47 -3.68
N GLY A 28 -14.86 -2.23 -4.93
CA GLY A 28 -14.60 -3.12 -6.06
C GLY A 28 -13.11 -3.32 -6.32
N GLN A 29 -12.29 -2.26 -6.22
CA GLN A 29 -10.83 -2.29 -6.31
C GLN A 29 -10.20 -3.03 -5.12
N VAL A 30 -10.69 -2.74 -3.91
CA VAL A 30 -10.28 -3.43 -2.70
C VAL A 30 -10.63 -4.92 -2.87
N VAL A 31 -11.86 -5.28 -3.20
CA VAL A 31 -12.34 -6.65 -3.39
C VAL A 31 -11.69 -7.37 -4.58
N SER A 32 -11.34 -6.71 -5.69
CA SER A 32 -10.55 -7.35 -6.75
C SER A 32 -9.15 -7.71 -6.28
N THR A 33 -8.61 -6.92 -5.34
CA THR A 33 -7.32 -7.17 -4.72
C THR A 33 -7.43 -8.14 -3.53
N ILE A 34 -8.57 -8.14 -2.81
CA ILE A 34 -8.77 -8.71 -1.47
C ILE A 34 -9.78 -9.86 -1.38
N GLY A 35 -10.61 -10.05 -2.38
CA GLY A 35 -11.76 -10.94 -2.33
C GLY A 35 -11.46 -12.39 -2.69
N SER A 36 -10.23 -12.74 -3.10
CA SER A 36 -9.88 -14.14 -3.41
C SER A 36 -9.95 -14.98 -2.15
N GLY A 37 -10.85 -15.97 -2.12
CA GLY A 37 -11.21 -16.75 -0.93
C GLY A 37 -12.50 -16.30 -0.22
N ILE A 38 -13.00 -15.10 -0.55
CA ILE A 38 -14.28 -14.54 -0.07
C ILE A 38 -15.34 -14.61 -1.18
N LEU A 39 -14.95 -14.24 -2.40
CA LEU A 39 -15.76 -14.32 -3.61
C LEU A 39 -15.19 -15.35 -4.57
N ASP A 40 -16.05 -15.88 -5.43
CA ASP A 40 -15.64 -16.74 -6.54
C ASP A 40 -14.71 -15.97 -7.50
N ASP A 41 -13.69 -16.65 -8.02
CA ASP A 41 -12.67 -16.06 -8.91
C ASP A 41 -13.27 -15.35 -10.13
N SER A 42 -14.50 -15.72 -10.53
CA SER A 42 -15.25 -15.05 -11.60
C SER A 42 -15.53 -13.58 -11.28
N TYR A 43 -15.86 -13.25 -10.02
CA TYR A 43 -16.05 -11.86 -9.58
C TYR A 43 -14.74 -11.13 -9.46
N ILE A 44 -13.70 -11.79 -8.95
CA ILE A 44 -12.37 -11.20 -8.82
C ILE A 44 -11.84 -10.77 -10.19
N THR A 45 -11.92 -11.66 -11.17
CA THR A 45 -11.50 -11.40 -12.55
C THR A 45 -12.32 -10.27 -13.16
N ALA A 46 -13.64 -10.26 -12.95
CA ALA A 46 -14.51 -9.22 -13.50
C ALA A 46 -14.25 -7.83 -12.87
N LEU A 47 -13.82 -7.77 -11.61
CA LEU A 47 -13.48 -6.53 -10.91
C LEU A 47 -12.05 -6.04 -11.18
N GLN A 48 -11.18 -6.81 -11.85
CA GLN A 48 -9.81 -6.40 -12.15
C GLN A 48 -9.73 -5.08 -12.95
N PRO A 49 -10.55 -4.84 -13.98
CA PRO A 49 -10.51 -3.58 -14.73
C PRO A 49 -10.79 -2.34 -13.89
N LEU A 50 -11.47 -2.47 -12.73
CA LEU A 50 -11.66 -1.34 -11.82
C LEU A 50 -10.34 -0.83 -11.23
N GLN A 51 -9.27 -1.66 -11.27
CA GLN A 51 -7.93 -1.28 -10.84
C GLN A 51 -7.24 -0.32 -11.82
N ASP A 52 -7.70 -0.28 -13.07
CA ASP A 52 -7.07 0.52 -14.15
C ASP A 52 -7.42 2.02 -14.09
N GLY A 53 -8.11 2.44 -13.02
CA GLY A 53 -8.44 3.82 -12.72
C GLY A 53 -9.89 4.17 -13.03
N VAL A 54 -10.36 5.26 -12.42
CA VAL A 54 -11.68 5.84 -12.68
C VAL A 54 -11.49 6.97 -13.69
N PRO A 55 -12.35 7.07 -14.72
CA PRO A 55 -12.31 8.20 -15.66
C PRO A 55 -12.28 9.52 -14.91
N ALA A 56 -11.39 10.42 -15.33
CA ALA A 56 -11.32 11.76 -14.77
C ALA A 56 -12.60 12.54 -15.11
N ARG A 57 -12.94 13.49 -14.24
CA ARG A 57 -13.97 14.49 -14.51
C ARG A 57 -13.46 15.55 -15.46
N ASP A 58 -14.42 16.18 -16.14
CA ASP A 58 -14.15 17.32 -16.98
C ASP A 58 -13.60 18.51 -16.18
N TYR A 59 -12.97 19.44 -16.89
CA TYR A 59 -12.32 20.59 -16.28
C TYR A 59 -13.35 21.51 -15.61
N GLU A 60 -14.53 21.66 -16.20
CA GLU A 60 -15.59 22.55 -15.74
C GLU A 60 -16.09 22.16 -14.35
N GLN A 61 -16.27 20.86 -14.09
CA GLN A 61 -16.61 20.34 -12.77
C GLN A 61 -15.49 20.62 -11.76
N ILE A 62 -14.23 20.40 -12.15
CA ILE A 62 -13.08 20.62 -11.28
C ILE A 62 -12.91 22.09 -10.92
N SER A 63 -12.98 22.99 -11.90
CA SER A 63 -12.95 24.42 -11.66
C SER A 63 -14.10 24.84 -10.74
N SER A 64 -15.32 24.31 -10.95
CA SER A 64 -16.46 24.62 -10.09
C SER A 64 -16.23 24.19 -8.65
N ILE A 65 -15.65 23.00 -8.42
CA ILE A 65 -15.33 22.50 -7.08
C ILE A 65 -14.29 23.39 -6.41
N ILE A 66 -13.22 23.76 -7.11
CA ILE A 66 -12.18 24.64 -6.58
C ILE A 66 -12.77 26.00 -6.20
N GLU A 67 -13.52 26.62 -7.11
CA GLU A 67 -14.10 27.95 -6.86
C GLU A 67 -15.09 27.94 -5.68
N LYS A 68 -15.96 26.92 -5.60
CA LYS A 68 -16.90 26.77 -4.48
C LYS A 68 -16.19 26.52 -3.16
N SER A 69 -15.15 25.68 -3.17
CA SER A 69 -14.44 25.30 -1.94
C SER A 69 -13.59 26.44 -1.39
N THR A 70 -12.95 27.21 -2.28
CA THR A 70 -12.05 28.31 -1.91
C THR A 70 -12.73 29.67 -1.83
N GLY A 71 -13.90 29.84 -2.45
CA GLY A 71 -14.59 31.12 -2.60
C GLY A 71 -13.92 32.09 -3.58
N ARG A 72 -12.93 31.63 -4.36
CA ARG A 72 -12.11 32.47 -5.27
C ARG A 72 -12.19 31.95 -6.70
N LYS A 73 -12.00 32.83 -7.69
CA LYS A 73 -11.99 32.41 -9.10
C LYS A 73 -10.69 31.71 -9.48
N MET A 74 -10.76 30.81 -10.46
CA MET A 74 -9.57 30.11 -10.98
C MET A 74 -8.48 31.10 -11.41
N ASP A 75 -8.88 32.18 -12.08
CA ASP A 75 -7.95 33.23 -12.54
C ASP A 75 -7.29 33.98 -11.40
N ASP A 76 -7.91 34.07 -10.22
CA ASP A 76 -7.33 34.69 -9.03
C ASP A 76 -6.32 33.77 -8.34
N LEU A 77 -6.48 32.45 -8.50
CA LEU A 77 -5.69 31.42 -7.84
C LEU A 77 -4.47 31.00 -8.65
N PHE A 78 -4.60 30.95 -9.97
CA PHE A 78 -3.60 30.35 -10.86
C PHE A 78 -3.18 31.27 -11.99
N VAL A 79 -1.90 31.23 -12.34
CA VAL A 79 -1.38 31.76 -13.62
C VAL A 79 -1.69 30.78 -14.74
N HIS A 80 -1.55 29.49 -14.44
CA HIS A 80 -1.81 28.39 -15.36
C HIS A 80 -2.38 27.21 -14.59
N PHE A 81 -3.36 26.52 -15.15
CA PHE A 81 -3.93 25.30 -14.60
C PHE A 81 -4.08 24.27 -15.73
N GLU A 82 -3.45 23.12 -15.57
CA GLU A 82 -3.49 22.06 -16.58
C GLU A 82 -4.84 21.34 -16.51
N GLN A 83 -5.65 21.46 -17.57
CA GLN A 83 -7.00 20.89 -17.62
C GLN A 83 -6.99 19.36 -17.59
N ILE A 84 -5.93 18.75 -18.14
CA ILE A 84 -5.74 17.30 -18.12
C ILE A 84 -5.10 16.93 -16.77
N PRO A 85 -5.70 16.04 -15.98
CA PRO A 85 -5.12 15.64 -14.70
C PRO A 85 -3.84 14.82 -14.90
N ILE A 86 -2.89 15.00 -13.98
CA ILE A 86 -1.69 14.17 -13.90
C ILE A 86 -1.97 12.80 -13.25
N GLY A 87 -3.12 12.65 -12.59
CA GLY A 87 -3.59 11.40 -12.01
C GLY A 87 -5.04 11.50 -11.55
N SER A 88 -5.76 10.38 -11.62
CA SER A 88 -7.15 10.26 -11.17
C SER A 88 -7.29 9.06 -10.23
N ALA A 89 -8.05 9.23 -9.16
CA ALA A 89 -8.41 8.19 -8.21
C ALA A 89 -9.92 8.20 -7.99
N SER A 90 -10.43 7.20 -7.27
CA SER A 90 -11.88 7.00 -7.10
C SER A 90 -12.61 8.12 -6.34
N ILE A 91 -11.90 8.97 -5.58
CA ILE A 91 -12.50 10.05 -4.76
C ILE A 91 -11.98 11.44 -5.11
N ALA A 92 -10.94 11.53 -5.93
CA ALA A 92 -10.23 12.77 -6.22
C ALA A 92 -9.36 12.64 -7.48
N GLN A 93 -9.03 13.76 -8.10
CA GLN A 93 -8.01 13.84 -9.16
C GLN A 93 -7.00 14.94 -8.87
N ALA A 94 -5.80 14.81 -9.45
CA ALA A 94 -4.68 15.71 -9.24
C ALA A 94 -4.33 16.43 -10.56
N HIS A 95 -4.18 17.75 -10.49
CA HIS A 95 -3.82 18.61 -11.61
C HIS A 95 -2.50 19.32 -11.34
N ARG A 96 -1.75 19.60 -12.39
CA ARG A 96 -0.60 20.49 -12.31
C ARG A 96 -1.06 21.92 -12.52
N ALA A 97 -0.52 22.84 -11.75
CA ALA A 97 -0.83 24.26 -11.88
C ALA A 97 0.35 25.13 -11.47
N THR A 98 0.27 26.41 -11.79
CA THR A 98 1.20 27.45 -11.35
C THR A 98 0.40 28.45 -10.53
N LEU A 99 0.76 28.61 -9.26
CA LEU A 99 0.05 29.54 -8.37
C LEU A 99 0.27 30.98 -8.80
N ARG A 100 -0.82 31.78 -8.73
CA ARG A 100 -0.72 33.22 -8.89
C ARG A 100 -0.06 33.84 -7.67
N PRO A 101 0.91 34.75 -7.85
CA PRO A 101 1.50 35.43 -6.72
C PRO A 101 0.47 36.25 -5.94
N LEU A 102 0.54 36.20 -4.61
CA LEU A 102 -0.19 37.17 -3.79
C LEU A 102 0.30 38.56 -4.19
N SER A 103 -0.61 39.41 -4.67
CA SER A 103 -0.32 40.81 -4.90
C SER A 103 -0.04 41.45 -3.55
N VAL A 104 1.24 41.70 -3.26
CA VAL A 104 1.64 42.46 -2.07
C VAL A 104 1.03 43.86 -2.22
N SER A 105 -0.02 44.15 -1.47
CA SER A 105 -0.48 45.52 -1.30
C SER A 105 0.64 46.29 -0.58
N ASN A 106 1.28 47.20 -1.30
CA ASN A 106 2.32 48.11 -0.82
C ASN A 106 2.04 48.63 0.60
N GLN A 107 2.94 48.39 1.56
CA GLN A 107 3.60 49.45 2.36
C GLN A 107 4.54 49.02 3.51
N ASP A 108 4.91 47.75 3.68
CA ASP A 108 5.99 47.39 4.62
C ASP A 108 7.02 46.46 3.98
N THR A 109 7.82 47.00 3.06
CA THR A 109 9.03 46.34 2.54
C THR A 109 10.14 46.33 3.58
N GLN A 110 9.96 45.54 4.64
CA GLN A 110 11.08 45.04 5.45
C GLN A 110 10.89 43.63 6.02
N ASN A 111 9.77 42.96 5.78
CA ASN A 111 9.60 41.56 6.16
C ASN A 111 9.47 40.67 4.92
N ASN A 112 10.53 39.93 4.61
CA ASN A 112 10.45 38.73 3.78
C ASN A 112 9.23 37.91 4.23
N SER A 113 8.27 37.69 3.33
CA SER A 113 7.06 36.91 3.63
C SER A 113 7.46 35.44 3.72
N TYR A 114 7.80 35.01 4.92
CA TYR A 114 8.07 33.62 5.24
C TYR A 114 6.76 32.82 5.31
N ASP A 115 6.77 31.57 4.86
CA ASP A 115 5.70 30.62 5.17
C ASP A 115 5.62 30.35 6.70
N GLU A 116 4.61 29.59 7.17
CA GLU A 116 4.47 29.18 8.59
C GLU A 116 5.73 28.48 9.15
N MET A 117 6.71 28.16 8.30
CA MET A 117 7.95 27.46 8.61
C MET A 117 9.22 28.32 8.40
N GLY A 118 9.10 29.61 8.10
CA GLY A 118 10.26 30.52 8.03
C GLY A 118 11.02 30.53 6.70
N MET A 119 10.44 30.04 5.59
CA MET A 119 11.13 29.91 4.30
C MET A 119 10.63 30.90 3.23
N GLU A 120 11.56 31.36 2.38
CA GLU A 120 11.36 32.41 1.37
C GLU A 120 10.40 31.97 0.24
N TYR A 121 9.52 32.89 -0.15
CA TYR A 121 8.46 32.72 -1.14
C TYR A 121 8.97 32.92 -2.57
N TYR A 122 8.56 32.06 -3.51
CA TYR A 122 8.81 32.27 -4.93
C TYR A 122 7.47 32.40 -5.69
N ALA A 123 7.22 33.59 -6.22
CA ALA A 123 6.15 33.84 -7.17
C ALA A 123 6.28 32.92 -8.40
N GLY A 124 5.20 32.21 -8.78
CA GLY A 124 5.19 31.35 -9.97
C GLY A 124 5.65 29.89 -9.74
N GLU A 125 5.62 29.40 -8.49
CA GLU A 125 5.91 28.01 -8.19
C GLU A 125 4.88 27.04 -8.79
N GLU A 126 5.39 25.91 -9.30
CA GLU A 126 4.56 24.80 -9.79
C GLU A 126 4.03 23.97 -8.61
N VAL A 127 2.75 23.62 -8.69
CA VAL A 127 2.04 22.87 -7.67
C VAL A 127 1.27 21.71 -8.27
N VAL A 128 1.01 20.71 -7.44
CA VAL A 128 -0.06 19.73 -7.62
C VAL A 128 -1.28 20.21 -6.84
N VAL A 129 -2.42 20.29 -7.49
CA VAL A 129 -3.72 20.57 -6.89
C VAL A 129 -4.54 19.29 -6.92
N LYS A 130 -4.71 18.65 -5.75
CA LYS A 130 -5.64 17.55 -5.56
C LYS A 130 -7.03 18.11 -5.30
N VAL A 131 -8.03 17.62 -6.04
CA VAL A 131 -9.42 18.05 -5.96
C VAL A 131 -10.29 16.82 -5.70
N GLN A 132 -10.98 16.82 -4.57
CA GLN A 132 -11.90 15.77 -4.15
C GLN A 132 -13.29 15.99 -4.76
N TYR A 133 -13.99 14.90 -5.04
CA TYR A 133 -15.37 14.93 -5.52
C TYR A 133 -16.34 15.10 -4.33
N PRO A 134 -17.00 16.25 -4.14
CA PRO A 134 -17.78 16.54 -2.93
C PRO A 134 -18.94 15.57 -2.69
N GLU A 135 -19.60 15.11 -3.75
CA GLU A 135 -20.71 14.17 -3.64
C GLU A 135 -20.28 12.81 -3.06
N VAL A 136 -19.00 12.44 -3.21
CA VAL A 136 -18.47 11.20 -2.62
C VAL A 136 -18.47 11.32 -1.10
N ALA A 137 -18.17 12.52 -0.57
CA ALA A 137 -18.25 12.78 0.86
C ALA A 137 -19.71 12.86 1.35
N GLU A 138 -20.62 13.47 0.57
CA GLU A 138 -22.04 13.58 0.91
C GLU A 138 -22.73 12.20 0.98
N GLN A 139 -22.42 11.32 0.02
CA GLN A 139 -23.01 9.98 -0.07
C GLN A 139 -22.29 8.96 0.82
N PHE A 140 -21.07 9.25 1.27
CA PHE A 140 -20.22 8.32 2.03
C PHE A 140 -20.94 7.60 3.16
N ASN A 141 -21.62 8.37 4.02
CA ASN A 141 -22.29 7.82 5.19
C ASN A 141 -23.49 6.96 4.79
N ALA A 142 -24.28 7.39 3.81
CA ALA A 142 -25.42 6.62 3.31
C ALA A 142 -24.97 5.30 2.67
N ASP A 143 -23.94 5.35 1.83
CA ASP A 143 -23.39 4.18 1.15
C ASP A 143 -22.78 3.18 2.12
N PHE A 144 -22.00 3.66 3.12
CA PHE A 144 -21.46 2.77 4.15
C PHE A 144 -22.54 2.20 5.05
N ASN A 145 -23.58 2.96 5.40
CA ASN A 145 -24.70 2.44 6.19
C ASN A 145 -25.45 1.35 5.40
N ASN A 146 -25.69 1.55 4.11
CA ASN A 146 -26.31 0.56 3.24
C ASN A 146 -25.43 -0.70 3.09
N LEU A 147 -24.13 -0.51 2.89
CA LEU A 147 -23.17 -1.60 2.81
C LEU A 147 -23.08 -2.36 4.13
N GLU A 148 -23.02 -1.66 5.25
CA GLU A 148 -23.00 -2.25 6.58
C GLU A 148 -24.27 -3.08 6.83
N LEU A 149 -25.44 -2.57 6.43
CA LEU A 149 -26.70 -3.31 6.50
C LEU A 149 -26.67 -4.58 5.64
N LEU A 150 -26.27 -4.48 4.37
CA LEU A 150 -26.18 -5.63 3.47
C LEU A 150 -25.18 -6.66 3.98
N VAL A 151 -24.01 -6.23 4.42
CA VAL A 151 -22.99 -7.11 4.99
C VAL A 151 -23.50 -7.74 6.28
N ARG A 152 -24.17 -7.00 7.16
CA ARG A 152 -24.76 -7.54 8.39
C ARG A 152 -25.79 -8.64 8.11
N ILE A 153 -26.56 -8.54 7.02
CA ILE A 153 -27.59 -9.53 6.64
C ILE A 153 -26.96 -10.75 5.95
N PHE A 154 -26.11 -10.53 4.94
CA PHE A 154 -25.65 -11.59 4.03
C PHE A 154 -24.28 -12.16 4.39
N MET A 155 -23.44 -11.36 5.04
CA MET A 155 -22.07 -11.70 5.40
C MET A 155 -21.74 -11.13 6.79
N PRO A 156 -22.49 -11.49 7.85
CA PRO A 156 -22.39 -10.83 9.17
C PRO A 156 -20.97 -10.83 9.71
N THR A 157 -20.16 -11.77 9.26
CA THR A 157 -18.78 -11.91 9.65
C THR A 157 -17.81 -11.11 8.77
N ALA A 158 -18.26 -10.29 7.83
CA ALA A 158 -17.40 -9.28 7.20
C ALA A 158 -17.62 -7.89 7.83
N ILE A 159 -18.44 -7.77 8.89
CA ILE A 159 -18.86 -6.47 9.43
C ILE A 159 -17.71 -5.64 9.98
N ASP A 160 -16.79 -6.26 10.73
CA ASP A 160 -15.65 -5.55 11.30
C ASP A 160 -14.64 -5.12 10.21
N LEU A 161 -14.54 -5.90 9.13
CA LEU A 161 -13.80 -5.50 7.94
C LEU A 161 -14.40 -4.24 7.33
N ILE A 162 -15.72 -4.19 7.13
CA ILE A 162 -16.41 -3.00 6.60
C ILE A 162 -16.23 -1.79 7.52
N LYS A 163 -16.35 -1.96 8.83
CA LYS A 163 -16.10 -0.87 9.80
C LYS A 163 -14.67 -0.35 9.74
N SER A 164 -13.68 -1.24 9.61
CA SER A 164 -12.27 -0.83 9.44
C SER A 164 -12.00 -0.14 8.10
N ILE A 165 -12.76 -0.50 7.05
CA ILE A 165 -12.69 0.15 5.74
C ILE A 165 -13.31 1.55 5.83
N ARG A 166 -14.48 1.68 6.49
CA ARG A 166 -15.15 2.96 6.74
C ARG A 166 -14.22 3.95 7.42
N GLN A 167 -13.63 3.57 8.54
CA GLN A 167 -12.73 4.44 9.30
C GLN A 167 -11.56 4.95 8.46
N ARG A 168 -10.99 4.10 7.60
CA ARG A 168 -9.87 4.49 6.72
C ARG A 168 -10.29 5.47 5.64
N HIS A 169 -11.44 5.25 5.02
CA HIS A 169 -11.89 6.16 3.95
C HIS A 169 -12.45 7.46 4.49
N GLU A 170 -12.97 7.48 5.73
CA GLU A 170 -13.41 8.72 6.38
C GLU A 170 -12.25 9.71 6.57
N ASP A 171 -11.04 9.21 6.84
CA ASP A 171 -9.86 10.06 6.92
C ASP A 171 -9.44 10.64 5.55
N GLU A 172 -9.76 9.98 4.45
CA GLU A 172 -9.51 10.47 3.08
C GLU A 172 -10.51 11.54 2.64
N LEU A 173 -11.59 11.80 3.40
CA LEU A 173 -12.63 12.78 3.05
C LEU A 173 -12.28 14.22 3.42
N ASP A 174 -11.18 14.46 4.15
CA ASP A 174 -10.78 15.80 4.55
C ASP A 174 -9.31 16.05 4.26
N PHE A 175 -9.04 16.76 3.16
CA PHE A 175 -7.69 17.11 2.74
C PHE A 175 -6.94 18.05 3.70
N ARG A 176 -7.62 18.69 4.66
CA ARG A 176 -6.94 19.44 5.72
C ARG A 176 -6.15 18.50 6.64
N LYS A 177 -6.64 17.27 6.86
CA LYS A 177 -5.92 16.25 7.64
C LYS A 177 -4.63 15.83 6.92
N GLU A 178 -4.71 15.55 5.61
CA GLU A 178 -3.54 15.22 4.81
C GLU A 178 -2.52 16.37 4.80
N ALA A 179 -2.98 17.61 4.62
CA ALA A 179 -2.13 18.80 4.72
C ALA A 179 -1.40 18.89 6.06
N GLN A 180 -2.12 18.65 7.17
CA GLN A 180 -1.53 18.65 8.52
C GLN A 180 -0.49 17.54 8.67
N ASN A 181 -0.80 16.33 8.19
CA ASN A 181 0.11 15.19 8.22
C ASN A 181 1.40 15.46 7.43
N LEU A 182 1.29 16.04 6.23
CA LEU A 182 2.45 16.46 5.42
C LEU A 182 3.34 17.43 6.18
N ARG A 183 2.77 18.46 6.81
CA ARG A 183 3.54 19.45 7.61
C ARG A 183 4.20 18.80 8.82
N GLU A 184 3.50 17.94 9.54
CA GLU A 184 4.02 17.26 10.72
C GLU A 184 5.19 16.33 10.36
N VAL A 185 5.03 15.49 9.34
CA VAL A 185 6.09 14.56 8.93
C VAL A 185 7.27 15.33 8.35
N THR A 186 7.04 16.42 7.62
CA THR A 186 8.12 17.32 7.16
C THR A 186 8.97 17.81 8.34
N ARG A 187 8.34 18.35 9.39
CA ARG A 187 9.04 18.79 10.61
C ARG A 187 9.80 17.65 11.28
N ASN A 188 9.18 16.47 11.38
CA ASN A 188 9.81 15.31 11.97
C ASN A 188 11.08 14.91 11.20
N MET A 189 11.00 14.82 9.87
CA MET A 189 12.13 14.41 9.04
C MET A 189 13.23 15.48 8.98
N GLN A 190 12.88 16.77 9.08
CA GLN A 190 13.85 17.86 9.24
C GLN A 190 14.61 17.76 10.57
N ARG A 191 13.94 17.43 11.68
CA ARG A 191 14.59 17.22 13.00
C ARG A 191 15.64 16.11 12.96
N HIS A 192 15.45 15.10 12.11
CA HIS A 192 16.42 14.02 11.89
C HIS A 192 17.43 14.31 10.77
N GLY A 193 17.41 15.50 10.16
CA GLY A 193 18.31 15.91 9.08
C GLY A 193 18.09 15.20 7.73
N LEU A 194 16.96 14.53 7.55
CA LEU A 194 16.65 13.73 6.36
C LEU A 194 16.00 14.58 5.26
N GLU A 195 15.14 15.52 5.63
CA GLU A 195 14.53 16.49 4.72
C GLU A 195 15.29 17.82 4.82
N PRO A 196 15.75 18.43 3.70
CA PRO A 196 15.64 17.98 2.31
C PRO A 196 16.87 17.16 1.84
N SER A 197 17.75 16.73 2.74
CA SER A 197 19.07 16.17 2.41
C SER A 197 19.03 14.85 1.64
N ILE A 198 18.15 13.93 2.04
CA ILE A 198 18.06 12.55 1.55
C ILE A 198 16.69 12.29 0.91
N ILE A 199 15.64 12.90 1.48
CA ILE A 199 14.27 12.83 0.98
C ILE A 199 13.76 14.22 0.61
N ARG A 200 12.62 14.23 -0.10
CA ARG A 200 11.78 15.40 -0.35
C ARG A 200 10.32 15.08 -0.02
N ILE A 201 9.69 15.93 0.78
CA ILE A 201 8.25 15.91 1.03
C ILE A 201 7.68 17.21 0.42
N PRO A 202 6.60 17.16 -0.38
CA PRO A 202 6.08 18.35 -1.02
C PRO A 202 5.53 19.31 0.04
N ARG A 203 5.95 20.59 -0.03
CA ARG A 203 5.44 21.62 0.85
C ARG A 203 3.97 21.88 0.56
N VAL A 204 3.14 21.88 1.59
CA VAL A 204 1.73 22.26 1.48
C VAL A 204 1.64 23.76 1.22
N ARG A 205 0.89 24.16 0.18
CA ARG A 205 0.70 25.55 -0.22
C ARG A 205 -0.67 26.04 0.20
N ASN A 206 -0.73 26.75 1.32
CA ASN A 206 -1.99 27.29 1.86
C ASN A 206 -1.99 28.82 2.01
N GLU A 207 -0.96 29.49 1.51
CA GLU A 207 -0.74 30.93 1.61
C GLU A 207 -1.89 31.73 0.95
N THR A 208 -2.54 31.14 -0.05
CA THR A 208 -3.68 31.71 -0.77
C THR A 208 -5.04 31.30 -0.21
N GLY A 209 -5.08 30.54 0.88
CA GLY A 209 -6.31 29.91 1.40
C GLY A 209 -6.86 28.80 0.51
N ILE A 210 -6.04 28.26 -0.40
CA ILE A 210 -6.43 27.24 -1.38
C ILE A 210 -6.64 25.85 -0.76
N CYS A 211 -5.97 25.52 0.35
CA CYS A 211 -6.17 24.23 0.99
C CYS A 211 -7.44 24.24 1.83
N THR A 212 -8.42 23.45 1.41
CA THR A 212 -9.74 23.32 2.02
C THR A 212 -10.02 21.85 2.32
N GLN A 213 -11.24 21.53 2.75
CA GLN A 213 -11.64 20.13 2.92
C GLN A 213 -11.56 19.34 1.60
N HIS A 214 -11.83 19.97 0.46
CA HIS A 214 -11.92 19.32 -0.85
C HIS A 214 -10.76 19.64 -1.80
N VAL A 215 -9.87 20.58 -1.43
CA VAL A 215 -8.74 20.99 -2.27
C VAL A 215 -7.45 20.96 -1.47
N LEU A 216 -6.40 20.35 -2.01
CA LEU A 216 -5.04 20.37 -1.45
C LEU A 216 -4.06 20.80 -2.52
N ALA A 217 -3.41 21.95 -2.32
CA ALA A 217 -2.28 22.38 -3.13
C ALA A 217 -0.95 22.04 -2.42
N MET A 218 -0.01 21.46 -3.15
CA MET A 218 1.32 21.14 -2.64
C MET A 218 2.38 21.31 -3.73
N GLU A 219 3.63 21.54 -3.33
CA GLU A 219 4.78 21.69 -4.23
C GLU A 219 4.84 20.56 -5.26
N TYR A 220 5.01 20.91 -6.55
CA TYR A 220 5.25 19.92 -7.59
C TYR A 220 6.69 19.42 -7.50
N LEU A 221 6.87 18.13 -7.18
CA LEU A 221 8.17 17.49 -7.19
C LEU A 221 8.44 16.84 -8.55
N HIS A 222 9.47 17.32 -9.25
CA HIS A 222 9.92 16.71 -10.49
C HIS A 222 10.63 15.39 -10.20
N GLY A 223 10.18 14.29 -10.80
CA GLY A 223 10.81 12.98 -10.62
C GLY A 223 10.16 11.88 -11.45
N ILE A 224 10.78 10.70 -11.41
CA ILE A 224 10.25 9.48 -12.03
C ILE A 224 9.53 8.67 -10.95
N SER A 225 8.33 8.17 -11.23
CA SER A 225 7.62 7.29 -10.28
C SER A 225 8.47 6.06 -9.94
N LEU A 226 8.57 5.73 -8.65
CA LEU A 226 9.23 4.51 -8.19
C LEU A 226 8.54 3.28 -8.79
N ASN A 227 7.21 3.28 -8.90
CA ASN A 227 6.48 2.17 -9.54
C ASN A 227 6.90 1.96 -11.00
N SER A 228 7.01 3.04 -11.78
CA SER A 228 7.48 2.98 -13.17
C SER A 228 8.92 2.49 -13.24
N ALA A 229 9.80 2.95 -12.34
CA ALA A 229 11.19 2.50 -12.27
C ALA A 229 11.31 0.99 -11.96
N ILE A 230 10.49 0.48 -11.05
CA ILE A 230 10.41 -0.95 -10.71
C ILE A 230 9.92 -1.75 -11.93
N THR A 231 8.87 -1.27 -12.60
CA THR A 231 8.28 -1.93 -13.77
C THR A 231 9.27 -1.98 -14.94
N ASP A 232 9.99 -0.88 -15.19
CA ASP A 232 11.05 -0.81 -16.19
C ASP A 232 12.17 -1.84 -15.94
N GLU A 233 12.60 -2.00 -14.67
CA GLU A 233 13.61 -2.99 -14.30
C GLU A 233 13.11 -4.42 -14.49
N GLN A 234 11.88 -4.71 -14.06
CA GLN A 234 11.27 -6.02 -14.24
C GLN A 234 11.08 -6.37 -15.72
N ASN A 235 10.70 -5.41 -16.56
CA ASN A 235 10.60 -5.60 -18.01
C ASN A 235 11.96 -5.90 -18.64
N LYS A 236 13.04 -5.24 -18.20
CA LYS A 236 14.40 -5.57 -18.66
C LYS A 236 14.81 -6.98 -18.25
N PHE A 237 14.52 -7.37 -17.01
CA PHE A 237 14.79 -8.72 -16.51
C PHE A 237 13.99 -9.78 -17.28
N ALA A 238 12.71 -9.53 -17.55
CA ALA A 238 11.87 -10.42 -18.33
C ALA A 238 12.42 -10.62 -19.75
N LYS A 239 12.81 -9.54 -20.43
CA LYS A 239 13.44 -9.61 -21.75
C LYS A 239 14.75 -10.40 -21.74
N ALA A 240 15.58 -10.25 -20.70
CA ALA A 240 16.79 -11.04 -20.54
C ALA A 240 16.50 -12.55 -20.37
N LEU A 241 15.31 -12.91 -19.88
CA LEU A 241 14.83 -14.28 -19.77
C LEU A 241 14.03 -14.77 -21.00
N GLY A 242 14.05 -14.01 -22.11
CA GLY A 242 13.33 -14.37 -23.34
C GLY A 242 11.81 -14.18 -23.26
N LYS A 243 11.34 -13.25 -22.42
CA LYS A 243 9.92 -12.89 -22.26
C LYS A 243 9.62 -11.52 -22.85
N SER A 244 8.37 -11.30 -23.27
CA SER A 244 7.93 -10.02 -23.86
C SER A 244 8.04 -8.88 -22.83
N ASP A 245 7.57 -9.15 -21.62
CA ASP A 245 7.42 -8.18 -20.53
C ASP A 245 7.31 -8.89 -19.17
N ALA A 246 7.24 -8.08 -18.11
CA ALA A 246 7.11 -8.55 -16.74
C ALA A 246 5.78 -9.30 -16.50
N GLU A 247 4.69 -8.99 -17.21
CA GLU A 247 3.41 -9.67 -17.02
C GLU A 247 3.44 -11.10 -17.55
N GLU A 248 4.03 -11.34 -18.71
CA GLU A 248 4.23 -12.68 -19.26
C GLU A 248 5.07 -13.53 -18.30
N LEU A 249 6.18 -12.96 -17.79
CA LEU A 249 7.04 -13.62 -16.81
C LEU A 249 6.28 -13.94 -15.52
N ARG A 250 5.48 -13.00 -14.97
CA ARG A 250 4.63 -13.23 -13.79
C ARG A 250 3.63 -14.34 -14.06
N SER A 251 2.85 -14.25 -15.14
CA SER A 251 1.82 -15.23 -15.48
C SER A 251 2.40 -16.65 -15.57
N MET A 252 3.55 -16.79 -16.23
CA MET A 252 4.26 -18.07 -16.33
C MET A 252 4.71 -18.59 -14.95
N LEU A 253 5.33 -17.75 -14.13
CA LEU A 253 5.78 -18.13 -12.78
C LEU A 253 4.61 -18.59 -11.92
N ASN A 254 3.50 -17.85 -11.92
CA ASN A 254 2.31 -18.20 -11.14
C ASN A 254 1.67 -19.51 -11.57
N LYS A 255 1.70 -19.82 -12.87
CA LYS A 255 1.23 -21.11 -13.38
C LYS A 255 2.10 -22.24 -12.85
N ARG A 256 3.44 -22.12 -12.97
CA ARG A 256 4.38 -23.16 -12.48
C ARG A 256 4.30 -23.37 -10.96
N ILE A 257 4.17 -22.28 -10.19
CA ILE A 257 4.01 -22.33 -8.74
C ILE A 257 2.73 -23.08 -8.36
N ARG A 258 1.61 -22.78 -9.03
CA ARG A 258 0.34 -23.49 -8.82
C ARG A 258 0.48 -24.99 -9.11
N GLU A 259 1.04 -25.32 -10.27
CA GLU A 259 1.26 -26.73 -10.65
C GLU A 259 2.17 -27.47 -9.66
N HIS A 260 3.22 -26.82 -9.13
CA HIS A 260 4.10 -27.40 -8.11
C HIS A 260 3.35 -27.78 -6.84
N PHE A 261 2.52 -26.87 -6.33
CA PHE A 261 1.73 -27.12 -5.12
C PHE A 261 0.58 -28.11 -5.34
N GLU A 262 -0.04 -28.12 -6.52
CA GLU A 262 -1.08 -29.10 -6.88
C GLU A 262 -0.53 -30.53 -6.96
N ARG A 263 0.75 -30.69 -7.31
CA ARG A 263 1.45 -31.99 -7.34
C ARG A 263 2.00 -32.44 -5.98
N GLY A 264 1.72 -31.68 -4.91
CA GLY A 264 2.19 -32.01 -3.55
C GLY A 264 3.65 -31.66 -3.28
N GLY A 265 4.28 -30.85 -4.15
CA GLY A 265 5.66 -30.38 -3.98
C GLY A 265 5.82 -29.52 -2.73
N GLY A 266 6.96 -29.68 -2.05
CA GLY A 266 7.29 -28.96 -0.82
C GLY A 266 8.08 -27.68 -1.09
N SER A 267 8.14 -26.78 -0.11
CA SER A 267 9.03 -25.59 -0.15
C SER A 267 10.53 -25.92 -0.19
N SER A 268 10.89 -27.19 0.06
CA SER A 268 12.25 -27.72 0.04
C SER A 268 12.69 -28.32 -1.30
N ASP A 269 11.84 -28.29 -2.34
CA ASP A 269 12.27 -28.65 -3.69
C ASP A 269 13.17 -27.52 -4.22
N GLU A 270 14.48 -27.71 -4.13
CA GLU A 270 15.47 -26.63 -4.32
C GLU A 270 15.51 -26.04 -5.73
N ASN A 271 14.87 -26.68 -6.72
CA ASN A 271 14.92 -26.28 -8.12
C ASN A 271 13.55 -26.43 -8.79
N ILE A 272 12.84 -25.32 -9.03
CA ILE A 272 11.84 -25.29 -10.11
C ILE A 272 12.63 -24.91 -11.36
N SER A 273 12.72 -25.82 -12.35
CA SER A 273 13.12 -25.43 -13.70
C SER A 273 12.05 -24.46 -14.20
N ILE A 274 12.43 -23.20 -14.46
CA ILE A 274 11.53 -22.14 -14.91
C ILE A 274 11.70 -21.88 -16.42
N VAL A 275 12.82 -22.31 -17.03
CA VAL A 275 13.09 -22.19 -18.47
C VAL A 275 14.02 -23.32 -18.91
N GLY A 276 13.57 -24.20 -19.82
CA GLY A 276 14.42 -25.18 -20.50
C GLY A 276 15.41 -25.94 -19.60
N ASN A 277 16.47 -26.49 -20.19
CA ASN A 277 17.45 -27.31 -19.47
C ASN A 277 18.47 -26.52 -18.62
N ASP A 278 18.54 -25.18 -18.72
CA ASP A 278 19.74 -24.46 -18.23
C ASP A 278 19.51 -23.35 -17.18
N LEU A 279 18.28 -23.08 -16.73
CA LEU A 279 18.06 -22.08 -15.68
C LEU A 279 17.48 -22.69 -14.39
N LYS A 280 18.38 -23.19 -13.53
CA LYS A 280 18.08 -23.57 -12.15
C LYS A 280 18.04 -22.31 -11.27
N LEU A 281 16.84 -21.85 -10.93
CA LEU A 281 16.65 -20.73 -10.01
C LEU A 281 16.04 -21.24 -8.71
N LYS A 282 16.64 -20.87 -7.57
CA LYS A 282 16.07 -21.18 -6.26
C LYS A 282 14.72 -20.46 -6.13
N ILE A 283 13.69 -21.21 -5.77
CA ILE A 283 12.33 -20.70 -5.50
C ILE A 283 12.41 -19.47 -4.58
N ALA A 284 13.18 -19.54 -3.49
CA ALA A 284 13.31 -18.44 -2.54
C ALA A 284 13.88 -17.13 -3.14
N GLU A 285 14.72 -17.23 -4.18
CA GLU A 285 15.48 -16.08 -4.72
C GLU A 285 14.76 -15.39 -5.89
N VAL A 286 13.90 -16.10 -6.64
CA VAL A 286 13.15 -15.53 -7.80
C VAL A 286 11.63 -15.58 -7.60
N VAL A 287 11.11 -16.64 -7.00
CA VAL A 287 9.68 -16.74 -6.67
C VAL A 287 9.35 -15.79 -5.53
N GLY A 288 10.22 -15.56 -4.55
CA GLY A 288 10.01 -14.50 -3.54
C GLY A 288 9.66 -13.16 -4.21
N PRO A 289 10.56 -12.60 -5.04
CA PRO A 289 10.38 -11.35 -5.81
C PRO A 289 9.15 -11.25 -6.69
N PHE A 290 8.98 -12.23 -7.57
CA PHE A 290 7.92 -12.20 -8.58
C PHE A 290 6.60 -12.71 -8.05
N ALA A 291 6.62 -13.71 -7.18
CA ALA A 291 5.43 -14.05 -6.44
C ALA A 291 5.09 -12.93 -5.48
N ALA A 292 5.96 -12.08 -4.89
CA ALA A 292 5.50 -10.92 -4.10
C ALA A 292 4.63 -9.94 -4.90
N SER A 293 4.97 -9.69 -6.18
CA SER A 293 4.12 -8.90 -7.09
C SER A 293 2.81 -9.62 -7.44
N THR A 294 2.80 -10.96 -7.41
CA THR A 294 1.58 -11.75 -7.64
C THR A 294 0.93 -12.28 -6.35
N PHE A 295 1.53 -11.99 -5.22
CA PHE A 295 1.18 -12.55 -3.94
C PHE A 295 0.24 -11.51 -3.36
N ARG A 296 -0.99 -11.70 -3.79
CA ARG A 296 -2.05 -12.24 -2.94
C ARG A 296 -1.60 -13.06 -1.71
N PHE A 297 -0.45 -12.82 -1.05
CA PHE A 297 0.09 -13.52 0.13
C PHE A 297 0.21 -12.62 1.34
N TYR A 298 0.61 -11.36 1.17
CA TYR A 298 0.17 -10.31 2.10
C TYR A 298 -1.33 -10.07 2.01
N ALA A 299 -1.89 -10.47 0.87
CA ALA A 299 -3.29 -10.59 0.62
C ALA A 299 -3.81 -12.05 0.75
N HIS A 300 -3.04 -13.03 1.24
CA HIS A 300 -3.55 -14.34 1.70
C HIS A 300 -3.30 -14.57 3.19
N THR A 301 -2.54 -13.70 3.86
CA THR A 301 -2.92 -13.29 5.22
C THR A 301 -4.26 -12.56 5.25
N LYS A 302 -4.95 -12.34 4.10
CA LYS A 302 -6.39 -11.99 4.09
C LYS A 302 -7.32 -13.11 4.49
N ASP A 303 -6.89 -14.37 4.39
CA ASP A 303 -7.59 -15.44 5.08
C ASP A 303 -7.56 -15.18 6.61
N ARG A 304 -6.69 -14.33 7.15
CA ARG A 304 -6.57 -14.09 8.59
C ARG A 304 -7.39 -12.93 9.13
N VAL A 305 -7.65 -11.90 8.32
CA VAL A 305 -8.72 -10.97 8.65
C VAL A 305 -10.08 -11.67 8.47
N GLY A 306 -10.21 -12.56 7.48
CA GLY A 306 -11.43 -13.33 7.24
C GLY A 306 -11.72 -14.47 8.24
N ASN A 307 -10.71 -15.06 8.88
CA ASN A 307 -10.94 -16.23 9.75
C ASN A 307 -11.23 -15.92 11.21
N PHE A 308 -10.96 -14.70 11.71
CA PHE A 308 -11.61 -14.25 12.96
C PHE A 308 -13.14 -14.33 12.88
N LEU A 309 -13.66 -14.59 11.67
CA LEU A 309 -15.00 -14.34 11.22
C LEU A 309 -15.63 -15.55 10.48
N LEU A 310 -15.48 -16.80 10.96
CA LEU A 310 -16.53 -17.86 10.94
C LEU A 310 -15.96 -19.26 11.27
N GLY A 311 -16.64 -19.96 12.18
CA GLY A 311 -16.55 -21.40 12.30
C GLY A 311 -17.54 -22.12 11.37
N PHE A 312 -17.04 -23.12 10.61
CA PHE A 312 -17.74 -24.21 9.88
C PHE A 312 -18.65 -23.81 8.69
N ARG A 313 -18.88 -24.57 7.59
CA ARG A 313 -18.55 -25.94 7.10
C ARG A 313 -18.74 -26.02 5.55
N LYS A 314 -18.02 -26.93 4.87
CA LYS A 314 -18.06 -27.27 3.41
C LYS A 314 -19.31 -28.04 2.96
N ILE A 315 -19.70 -27.93 1.66
CA ILE A 315 -20.15 -29.02 0.75
C ILE A 315 -19.76 -28.60 -0.71
N GLY A 316 -18.84 -29.25 -1.43
CA GLY A 316 -19.05 -30.37 -2.39
C GLY A 316 -19.76 -29.89 -3.69
N ALA A 317 -19.38 -30.12 -4.96
CA ALA A 317 -18.42 -30.98 -5.65
C ALA A 317 -18.45 -30.64 -7.18
N THR A 318 -17.41 -31.05 -7.92
CA THR A 318 -17.33 -31.52 -9.34
C THR A 318 -17.82 -30.67 -10.54
N GLY A 319 -16.93 -30.47 -11.53
CA GLY A 319 -17.21 -29.99 -12.90
C GLY A 319 -17.89 -31.05 -13.81
N PRO A 320 -17.87 -30.98 -15.16
CA PRO A 320 -17.08 -30.09 -16.03
C PRO A 320 -17.79 -29.60 -17.35
N LYS A 321 -16.97 -28.96 -18.21
CA LYS A 321 -16.95 -28.89 -19.70
C LYS A 321 -17.87 -27.95 -20.52
N ASN A 322 -17.14 -27.15 -21.32
CA ASN A 322 -17.42 -26.50 -22.61
C ASN A 322 -18.60 -25.51 -22.73
N LEU A 323 -18.29 -24.27 -23.15
CA LEU A 323 -18.87 -23.64 -24.34
C LEU A 323 -18.22 -22.28 -24.62
N SER A 324 -18.13 -21.99 -25.91
CA SER A 324 -17.28 -21.04 -26.63
C SER A 324 -17.56 -19.55 -26.39
N ALA A 325 -16.49 -18.76 -26.41
CA ALA A 325 -16.47 -17.31 -26.36
C ALA A 325 -17.14 -16.68 -27.61
N GLY A 326 -18.17 -15.88 -27.39
CA GLY A 326 -18.72 -14.94 -28.36
C GLY A 326 -18.05 -13.57 -28.20
N LYS A 327 -17.43 -13.09 -29.29
CA LYS A 327 -16.72 -11.82 -29.41
C LYS A 327 -17.61 -10.62 -29.04
N MET A 328 -17.11 -9.74 -28.16
CA MET A 328 -17.59 -8.36 -28.05
C MET A 328 -16.48 -7.42 -28.53
N ASN A 329 -16.84 -6.53 -29.44
CA ASN A 329 -15.96 -5.63 -30.16
C ASN A 329 -15.28 -4.62 -29.23
N SER A 330 -13.96 -4.53 -29.37
CA SER A 330 -13.10 -3.49 -28.83
C SER A 330 -13.15 -2.24 -29.72
N GLN A 331 -13.76 -1.17 -29.23
CA GLN A 331 -13.39 0.19 -29.62
C GLN A 331 -12.81 0.86 -28.37
N LEU A 332 -11.52 0.59 -28.14
CA LEU A 332 -10.69 1.36 -27.22
C LEU A 332 -10.04 2.46 -28.07
N MET A 333 -10.33 3.73 -27.77
CA MET A 333 -9.49 4.82 -28.23
C MET A 333 -8.16 4.73 -27.50
N GLU A 334 -7.07 4.52 -28.24
CA GLU A 334 -5.70 4.64 -27.72
C GLU A 334 -5.47 6.06 -27.20
N ILE A 335 -5.50 6.23 -25.89
CA ILE A 335 -4.98 7.42 -25.23
C ILE A 335 -3.45 7.30 -25.30
N ASP A 336 -2.85 8.06 -26.21
CA ASP A 336 -1.41 8.15 -26.43
C ASP A 336 -0.71 8.83 -25.24
N THR A 337 -0.49 8.04 -24.18
CA THR A 337 0.28 8.41 -22.98
C THR A 337 1.79 8.53 -23.25
N THR A 338 2.27 8.29 -24.48
CA THR A 338 3.71 8.26 -24.77
C THR A 338 4.36 9.64 -24.92
N LYS A 339 3.58 10.72 -25.03
CA LYS A 339 4.15 12.07 -25.22
C LYS A 339 4.68 12.74 -23.96
N GLN A 340 4.22 12.37 -22.76
CA GLN A 340 4.67 13.03 -21.51
C GLN A 340 5.98 12.44 -20.92
N GLN A 341 6.49 11.32 -21.42
CA GLN A 341 7.70 10.66 -20.88
C GLN A 341 9.02 11.03 -21.57
N LYS A 342 8.98 11.88 -22.61
CA LYS A 342 10.16 12.22 -23.43
C LYS A 342 10.73 13.60 -23.09
N GLN A 343 11.43 13.74 -21.95
CA GLN A 343 12.61 14.65 -21.86
C GLN A 343 13.40 14.66 -20.53
N VAL A 344 13.27 13.68 -19.64
CA VAL A 344 14.30 13.52 -18.57
C VAL A 344 15.38 12.59 -19.09
N LYS A 345 16.58 13.13 -19.40
CA LYS A 345 17.77 12.32 -19.69
C LYS A 345 17.90 11.23 -18.61
N LYS A 346 17.80 9.94 -18.98
CA LYS A 346 17.91 8.78 -18.07
C LYS A 346 19.29 8.80 -17.37
N LYS A 347 19.44 9.57 -16.30
CA LYS A 347 20.53 9.37 -15.34
C LYS A 347 20.33 8.00 -14.71
N HIS A 348 21.40 7.22 -14.64
CA HIS A 348 21.41 5.96 -13.89
C HIS A 348 21.16 6.28 -12.41
N PHE A 349 19.97 5.93 -11.90
CA PHE A 349 19.66 5.97 -10.48
C PHE A 349 19.92 4.59 -9.86
N ASN A 350 20.37 4.58 -8.60
CA ASN A 350 20.59 3.33 -7.87
C ASN A 350 19.31 2.95 -7.11
N LEU A 351 18.50 2.08 -7.72
CA LEU A 351 17.25 1.63 -7.13
C LEU A 351 17.44 0.92 -5.78
N ALA A 352 18.55 0.20 -5.58
CA ALA A 352 18.86 -0.41 -4.29
C ALA A 352 19.06 0.64 -3.19
N LYS A 353 19.74 1.74 -3.51
CA LYS A 353 19.90 2.87 -2.58
C LYS A 353 18.54 3.50 -2.27
N ILE A 354 17.68 3.71 -3.27
CA ILE A 354 16.33 4.27 -3.08
C ILE A 354 15.47 3.41 -2.14
N ILE A 355 15.44 2.09 -2.35
CA ILE A 355 14.69 1.17 -1.48
C ILE A 355 15.24 1.18 -0.06
N LYS A 356 16.57 1.19 0.09
CA LYS A 356 17.20 1.28 1.42
C LYS A 356 16.85 2.59 2.12
N THR A 357 16.86 3.71 1.40
CA THR A 357 16.39 5.01 1.91
C THR A 357 14.93 4.96 2.33
N LEU A 358 14.05 4.39 1.50
CA LEU A 358 12.62 4.22 1.81
C LEU A 358 12.43 3.45 3.12
N VAL A 359 13.08 2.29 3.25
CA VAL A 359 13.03 1.45 4.46
C VAL A 359 13.56 2.23 5.67
N HIS A 360 14.70 2.90 5.54
CA HIS A 360 15.32 3.64 6.64
C HIS A 360 14.41 4.76 7.16
N VAL A 361 13.86 5.59 6.27
CA VAL A 361 13.00 6.72 6.60
C VAL A 361 11.73 6.26 7.32
N HIS A 362 11.09 5.20 6.84
CA HIS A 362 9.91 4.64 7.52
C HIS A 362 10.25 4.01 8.87
N GLY A 363 11.46 3.48 9.06
CA GLY A 363 11.94 3.03 10.37
C GLY A 363 12.03 4.17 11.38
N ILE A 364 12.53 5.34 10.97
CA ILE A 364 12.59 6.55 11.81
C ILE A 364 11.18 7.02 12.14
N GLN A 365 10.32 7.18 11.13
CA GLN A 365 8.91 7.57 11.34
C GLN A 365 8.19 6.65 12.35
N LEU A 366 8.35 5.33 12.21
CA LEU A 366 7.69 4.32 13.05
C LEU A 366 8.25 4.28 14.48
N LEU A 367 9.58 4.30 14.63
CA LEU A 367 10.25 4.00 15.91
C LEU A 367 10.67 5.24 16.69
N LYS A 368 11.09 6.30 16.02
CA LYS A 368 11.53 7.54 16.67
C LYS A 368 10.35 8.47 16.90
N ASP A 369 9.60 8.78 15.86
CA ASP A 369 8.51 9.75 15.94
C ASP A 369 7.20 9.11 16.40
N GLY A 370 6.95 7.85 16.02
CA GLY A 370 5.65 7.21 16.23
C GLY A 370 4.56 7.75 15.32
N VAL A 371 4.93 8.50 14.28
CA VAL A 371 4.03 9.09 13.29
C VAL A 371 4.55 8.66 11.94
N TYR A 372 3.83 7.75 11.29
CA TYR A 372 4.34 7.04 10.12
C TYR A 372 3.32 6.94 9.00
N ASN A 373 3.80 6.95 7.77
CA ASN A 373 2.97 6.65 6.61
C ASN A 373 2.50 5.19 6.69
N ALA A 374 1.18 4.97 6.75
CA ALA A 374 0.60 3.64 6.85
C ALA A 374 0.38 2.96 5.48
N ASP A 375 0.62 3.69 4.37
CA ASP A 375 0.46 3.19 3.01
C ASP A 375 1.53 3.73 2.03
N PRO A 376 2.82 3.37 2.20
CA PRO A 376 3.91 3.83 1.34
C PRO A 376 3.92 3.09 -0.01
N HIS A 377 2.85 3.20 -0.78
CA HIS A 377 2.73 2.58 -2.09
C HIS A 377 3.79 3.15 -3.06
N PRO A 378 4.44 2.33 -3.91
CA PRO A 378 5.45 2.83 -4.87
C PRO A 378 4.93 3.93 -5.82
N GLY A 379 3.63 3.97 -6.08
CA GLY A 379 3.00 5.04 -6.86
C GLY A 379 3.10 6.42 -6.19
N ASN A 380 3.19 6.46 -4.86
CA ASN A 380 3.31 7.68 -4.06
C ASN A 380 4.75 8.08 -3.77
N CYS A 381 5.71 7.43 -4.44
CA CYS A 381 7.14 7.68 -4.30
C CYS A 381 7.75 8.14 -5.64
N LEU A 382 8.62 9.14 -5.59
CA LEU A 382 9.36 9.64 -6.75
C LEU A 382 10.87 9.45 -6.57
N ILE A 383 11.57 9.23 -7.67
CA ILE A 383 13.03 9.33 -7.76
C ILE A 383 13.34 10.68 -8.40
N LEU A 384 13.91 11.60 -7.62
CA LEU A 384 14.22 12.95 -8.08
C LEU A 384 15.47 12.97 -8.98
N PRO A 385 15.66 13.99 -9.84
CA PRO A 385 16.81 14.10 -10.75
C PRO A 385 18.18 14.09 -10.07
N ASP A 386 18.24 14.49 -8.80
CA ASP A 386 19.44 14.48 -7.96
C ASP A 386 19.66 13.17 -7.19
N GLY A 387 18.75 12.21 -7.33
CA GLY A 387 18.79 10.91 -6.68
C GLY A 387 18.18 10.87 -5.27
N ARG A 388 17.53 11.94 -4.81
CA ARG A 388 16.71 11.92 -3.59
C ARG A 388 15.40 11.16 -3.81
N LEU A 389 14.81 10.70 -2.70
CA LEU A 389 13.50 10.03 -2.68
C LEU A 389 12.40 11.05 -2.33
N GLY A 390 11.42 11.19 -3.21
CA GLY A 390 10.22 12.02 -2.98
C GLY A 390 9.09 11.18 -2.38
N LEU A 391 8.43 11.69 -1.34
CA LEU A 391 7.31 11.03 -0.67
C LEU A 391 6.06 11.93 -0.77
N LEU A 392 5.04 11.50 -1.50
CA LEU A 392 3.94 12.39 -1.94
C LEU A 392 2.66 12.31 -1.11
N ASP A 393 2.36 11.16 -0.53
CA ASP A 393 1.03 10.87 0.02
C ASP A 393 1.12 10.55 1.50
N TYR A 394 0.40 11.36 2.29
CA TYR A 394 0.23 11.20 3.73
C TYR A 394 -1.26 11.29 4.12
N GLY A 395 -2.15 10.89 3.22
CA GLY A 395 -3.58 10.75 3.51
C GLY A 395 -3.85 9.70 4.59
N MET A 396 -2.98 8.70 4.71
CA MET A 396 -3.03 7.68 5.75
C MET A 396 -1.79 7.70 6.64
N VAL A 397 -1.96 8.19 7.88
CA VAL A 397 -0.89 8.20 8.89
C VAL A 397 -1.28 7.37 10.11
N GLY A 398 -0.41 6.41 10.44
CA GLY A 398 -0.50 5.65 11.68
C GLY A 398 0.22 6.38 12.81
N ARG A 399 -0.30 6.21 14.04
CA ARG A 399 0.27 6.81 15.24
C ARG A 399 0.50 5.76 16.33
N PHE A 400 1.68 5.77 16.93
CA PHE A 400 2.04 4.93 18.07
C PHE A 400 2.30 5.77 19.30
N SER A 401 1.67 5.37 20.41
CA SER A 401 2.04 5.86 21.74
C SER A 401 3.46 5.44 22.08
N GLU A 402 4.06 6.08 23.08
CA GLU A 402 5.42 5.76 23.52
C GLU A 402 5.55 4.27 23.93
N GLU A 403 4.57 3.73 24.66
CA GLU A 403 4.51 2.31 25.03
C GLU A 403 4.42 1.39 23.81
N GLN A 404 3.60 1.74 22.82
CA GLN A 404 3.51 0.97 21.57
C GLN A 404 4.84 1.00 20.80
N ARG A 405 5.49 2.16 20.69
CA ARG A 405 6.83 2.26 20.07
C ARG A 405 7.85 1.41 20.81
N LYS A 406 7.83 1.39 22.14
CA LYS A 406 8.72 0.57 22.97
C LYS A 406 8.54 -0.92 22.69
N ILE A 407 7.30 -1.38 22.57
CA ILE A 407 7.00 -2.78 22.21
C ILE A 407 7.56 -3.10 20.83
N VAL A 408 7.26 -2.28 19.82
CA VAL A 408 7.71 -2.52 18.43
C VAL A 408 9.23 -2.47 18.31
N ALA A 409 9.89 -1.51 18.97
CA ALA A 409 11.35 -1.43 19.01
C ALA A 409 11.98 -2.65 19.69
N SER A 410 11.34 -3.19 20.74
CA SER A 410 11.81 -4.40 21.43
C SER A 410 11.66 -5.64 20.55
N VAL A 411 10.53 -5.77 19.84
CA VAL A 411 10.33 -6.83 18.83
C VAL A 411 11.38 -6.76 17.73
N ILE A 412 11.62 -5.58 17.15
CA ILE A 412 12.61 -5.38 16.09
C ILE A 412 14.02 -5.76 16.58
N THR A 413 14.39 -5.34 17.78
CA THR A 413 15.69 -5.67 18.37
C THR A 413 15.84 -7.19 18.58
N ALA A 414 14.77 -7.85 19.06
CA ALA A 414 14.75 -9.31 19.23
C ALA A 414 14.86 -10.05 17.88
N LEU A 415 14.14 -9.60 16.86
CA LEU A 415 14.20 -10.15 15.51
C LEU A 415 15.59 -9.99 14.87
N ALA A 416 16.21 -8.82 15.00
CA ALA A 416 17.55 -8.54 14.47
C ALA A 416 18.61 -9.49 15.05
N ARG A 417 18.50 -9.77 16.34
CA ARG A 417 19.35 -10.71 17.09
C ARG A 417 18.97 -12.18 16.91
N LYS A 418 17.87 -12.45 16.19
CA LYS A 418 17.26 -13.78 16.04
C LYS A 418 16.88 -14.44 17.38
N ASP A 419 16.57 -13.63 18.39
CA ASP A 419 16.13 -14.09 19.71
C ASP A 419 14.65 -14.45 19.66
N LYS A 420 14.37 -15.74 19.41
CA LYS A 420 13.01 -16.24 19.28
C LYS A 420 12.24 -16.13 20.60
N LYS A 421 12.89 -16.36 21.73
CA LYS A 421 12.26 -16.35 23.06
C LYS A 421 11.78 -14.94 23.39
N GLU A 422 12.66 -13.96 23.20
CA GLU A 422 12.32 -12.56 23.44
C GLU A 422 11.24 -12.06 22.47
N THR A 423 11.32 -12.46 21.18
CA THR A 423 10.27 -12.15 20.19
C THR A 423 8.91 -12.66 20.65
N ALA A 424 8.83 -13.94 21.05
CA ALA A 424 7.60 -14.57 21.50
C ALA A 424 7.07 -13.91 22.79
N ARG A 425 7.96 -13.57 23.73
CA ARG A 425 7.60 -12.89 24.99
C ARG A 425 6.81 -11.60 24.72
N TRP A 426 7.30 -10.75 23.81
CA TRP A 426 6.60 -9.50 23.49
C TRP A 426 5.24 -9.73 22.85
N TYR A 427 5.12 -10.68 21.93
CA TYR A 427 3.83 -11.00 21.31
C TYR A 427 2.83 -11.55 22.34
N ILE A 428 3.24 -12.51 23.16
CA ILE A 428 2.41 -13.11 24.22
C ILE A 428 1.97 -12.05 25.23
N ALA A 429 2.86 -11.13 25.61
CA ALA A 429 2.54 -10.04 26.54
C ALA A 429 1.47 -9.07 25.99
N GLN A 430 1.28 -9.01 24.67
CA GLN A 430 0.20 -8.25 24.04
C GLN A 430 -1.08 -9.07 23.85
N GLY A 431 -1.15 -10.29 24.37
CA GLY A 431 -2.28 -11.20 24.19
C GLY A 431 -2.36 -11.82 22.80
N TYR A 432 -1.26 -11.82 22.02
CA TYR A 432 -1.27 -12.36 20.67
C TYR A 432 -1.65 -13.84 20.65
N GLU A 433 -2.67 -14.18 19.84
CA GLU A 433 -3.16 -15.54 19.74
C GLU A 433 -3.14 -16.07 18.30
N VAL A 434 -2.65 -17.29 18.11
CA VAL A 434 -2.65 -18.02 16.84
C VAL A 434 -3.09 -19.47 17.05
N THR A 435 -3.97 -19.97 16.16
CA THR A 435 -4.58 -21.32 16.23
C THR A 435 -4.59 -22.00 14.86
N VAL A 436 -4.91 -23.29 14.78
CA VAL A 436 -5.14 -24.00 13.50
C VAL A 436 -6.65 -24.04 13.15
N ARG A 437 -7.01 -23.67 11.90
CA ARG A 437 -8.37 -23.48 11.34
C ARG A 437 -9.35 -24.63 11.65
N HIS A 438 -8.87 -25.86 11.74
CA HIS A 438 -9.72 -27.05 11.91
C HIS A 438 -9.57 -27.77 13.25
N GLU A 439 -8.44 -27.62 13.93
CA GLU A 439 -8.16 -28.36 15.16
C GLU A 439 -8.37 -27.51 16.41
N LYS A 440 -8.57 -26.19 16.27
CA LYS A 440 -8.55 -25.19 17.37
C LYS A 440 -7.32 -25.30 18.28
N LYS A 441 -6.31 -26.08 17.88
CA LYS A 441 -5.04 -26.23 18.59
C LYS A 441 -4.37 -24.87 18.68
N LEU A 442 -4.14 -24.43 19.92
CA LEU A 442 -3.44 -23.18 20.20
C LEU A 442 -1.97 -23.35 19.81
N LEU A 443 -1.51 -22.54 18.89
CA LEU A 443 -0.11 -22.45 18.50
C LEU A 443 0.62 -21.31 19.21
N SER A 444 -0.11 -20.46 19.94
CA SER A 444 0.42 -19.31 20.69
C SER A 444 1.41 -19.68 21.80
N ASN A 445 1.52 -20.95 22.15
CA ASN A 445 2.51 -21.41 23.13
C ASN A 445 3.84 -21.79 22.47
N ASP A 446 3.87 -21.96 21.14
CA ASP A 446 5.08 -22.37 20.42
C ASP A 446 5.90 -21.15 20.00
N ILE A 447 7.10 -21.03 20.59
CA ILE A 447 8.01 -19.90 20.35
C ILE A 447 8.44 -19.82 18.88
N ASN A 448 8.62 -20.94 18.19
CA ASN A 448 9.03 -20.96 16.79
C ASN A 448 7.89 -20.51 15.86
N VAL A 449 6.64 -20.84 16.21
CA VAL A 449 5.48 -20.33 15.49
C VAL A 449 5.37 -18.81 15.67
N ILE A 450 5.35 -18.30 16.90
CA ILE A 450 5.19 -16.85 17.13
C ILE A 450 6.33 -16.07 16.47
N HIS A 451 7.57 -16.51 16.65
CA HIS A 451 8.72 -15.87 16.01
C HIS A 451 8.58 -15.85 14.48
N ARG A 452 8.07 -16.93 13.87
CA ARG A 452 7.84 -16.97 12.43
C ARG A 452 6.80 -15.93 12.00
N PHE A 453 5.70 -15.78 12.72
CA PHE A 453 4.73 -14.73 12.43
C PHE A 453 5.33 -13.32 12.62
N ALA A 454 6.11 -13.11 13.67
CA ALA A 454 6.81 -11.86 13.88
C ALA A 454 7.77 -11.51 12.73
N THR A 455 8.47 -12.50 12.14
CA THR A 455 9.28 -12.26 10.93
C THR A 455 8.46 -11.79 9.73
N PHE A 456 7.25 -12.31 9.54
CA PHE A 456 6.32 -11.83 8.51
C PHE A 456 5.71 -10.46 8.81
N HIS A 457 5.72 -10.03 10.05
CA HIS A 457 5.16 -8.74 10.44
C HIS A 457 6.19 -7.62 10.31
N PHE A 458 7.44 -7.87 10.70
CA PHE A 458 8.44 -6.82 10.90
C PHE A 458 9.85 -7.14 10.39
N ASP A 459 10.07 -8.23 9.66
CA ASP A 459 11.41 -8.54 9.12
C ASP A 459 11.41 -8.95 7.66
N LYS A 460 11.87 -10.16 7.33
CA LYS A 460 11.99 -10.66 5.96
C LYS A 460 11.03 -11.83 5.77
N VAL A 461 10.61 -12.01 4.53
CA VAL A 461 9.84 -13.19 4.13
C VAL A 461 10.76 -14.42 4.18
N ASP A 462 10.41 -15.39 5.01
CA ASP A 462 11.16 -16.65 5.16
C ASP A 462 10.21 -17.84 5.23
N PHE A 463 10.26 -18.67 4.19
CA PHE A 463 9.42 -19.86 4.03
C PHE A 463 10.10 -21.15 4.49
N SER A 464 11.29 -21.07 5.09
CA SER A 464 11.98 -22.26 5.59
C SER A 464 11.16 -22.96 6.69
N LYS A 465 11.13 -24.29 6.61
CA LYS A 465 10.42 -25.15 7.58
C LYS A 465 10.80 -24.78 9.01
N ILE A 466 9.82 -24.80 9.90
CA ILE A 466 10.05 -24.61 11.34
C ILE A 466 9.93 -25.94 12.07
N THR A 467 10.67 -26.08 13.16
CA THR A 467 10.52 -27.20 14.09
C THR A 467 9.72 -26.69 15.28
N LEU A 468 8.57 -27.32 15.53
CA LEU A 468 7.76 -27.05 16.71
C LEU A 468 8.48 -27.52 17.98
N GLU A 469 8.03 -27.05 19.14
CA GLU A 469 8.54 -27.51 20.44
C GLU A 469 8.33 -29.02 20.65
N THR A 470 7.32 -29.60 19.98
CA THR A 470 7.09 -31.05 19.94
C THR A 470 8.13 -31.83 19.11
N GLY A 471 9.04 -31.14 18.42
CA GLY A 471 9.99 -31.73 17.47
C GLY A 471 9.44 -31.92 16.05
N GLU A 472 8.13 -31.69 15.83
CA GLU A 472 7.50 -31.81 14.52
C GLU A 472 8.02 -30.74 13.55
N LYS A 473 8.38 -31.15 12.32
CA LYS A 473 8.76 -30.22 11.26
C LYS A 473 7.54 -29.80 10.47
N VAL A 474 7.25 -28.50 10.46
CA VAL A 474 6.10 -27.91 9.79
C VAL A 474 6.54 -27.04 8.61
N ASP A 475 5.89 -27.26 7.46
CA ASP A 475 6.03 -26.38 6.30
C ASP A 475 5.35 -25.04 6.57
N VAL A 476 6.09 -23.93 6.38
CA VAL A 476 5.60 -22.59 6.71
C VAL A 476 4.47 -22.15 5.79
N LEU A 477 4.46 -22.54 4.52
CA LEU A 477 3.34 -22.20 3.63
C LEU A 477 2.08 -22.93 4.06
N LYS A 478 2.20 -24.21 4.44
CA LYS A 478 1.09 -24.95 5.04
C LYS A 478 0.62 -24.27 6.32
N LEU A 479 1.54 -23.96 7.24
CA LEU A 479 1.24 -23.26 8.49
C LEU A 479 0.51 -21.96 8.22
N LEU A 480 0.97 -21.13 7.28
CA LEU A 480 0.35 -19.84 7.02
C LEU A 480 -1.07 -19.97 6.47
N ARG A 481 -1.33 -21.00 5.64
CA ARG A 481 -2.66 -21.32 5.10
C ARG A 481 -3.61 -21.90 6.15
N THR A 482 -3.09 -22.68 7.10
CA THR A 482 -3.90 -23.38 8.10
C THR A 482 -3.99 -22.63 9.43
N ALA A 483 -3.07 -21.72 9.72
CA ALA A 483 -3.03 -20.98 10.97
C ALA A 483 -3.80 -19.67 10.88
N GLN A 484 -4.52 -19.39 11.95
CA GLN A 484 -5.42 -18.27 12.13
C GLN A 484 -4.96 -17.46 13.35
N GLU A 485 -4.65 -16.20 13.12
CA GLU A 485 -4.42 -15.21 14.18
C GLU A 485 -5.78 -14.85 14.77
N ARG A 486 -6.03 -15.26 16.02
CA ARG A 486 -7.29 -14.97 16.72
C ARG A 486 -7.27 -13.61 17.37
N PHE A 487 -6.13 -13.18 17.88
CA PHE A 487 -6.03 -11.88 18.50
C PHE A 487 -4.75 -11.21 18.05
N VAL A 488 -4.92 -10.05 17.44
CA VAL A 488 -3.85 -9.10 17.13
C VAL A 488 -4.32 -7.75 17.65
N PRO A 489 -3.54 -7.05 18.50
CA PRO A 489 -3.91 -5.72 18.94
C PRO A 489 -4.15 -4.81 17.73
N VAL A 490 -5.30 -4.12 17.71
CA VAL A 490 -5.72 -3.27 16.57
C VAL A 490 -4.64 -2.25 16.21
N TRP A 491 -3.97 -1.68 17.22
CA TRP A 491 -2.88 -0.73 17.00
C TRP A 491 -1.70 -1.34 16.23
N ALA A 492 -1.38 -2.62 16.45
CA ALA A 492 -0.23 -3.27 15.84
C ALA A 492 -0.46 -3.51 14.34
N VAL A 493 -1.71 -3.69 13.91
CA VAL A 493 -2.08 -4.04 12.53
C VAL A 493 -1.52 -3.04 11.51
N GLN A 494 -1.56 -1.74 11.81
CA GLN A 494 -1.04 -0.73 10.88
C GLN A 494 0.48 -0.77 10.74
N GLY A 495 1.22 -0.98 11.84
CA GLY A 495 2.68 -1.15 11.78
C GLY A 495 3.09 -2.44 11.05
N GLN A 496 2.33 -3.53 11.24
CA GLN A 496 2.54 -4.78 10.51
C GLN A 496 2.29 -4.61 9.01
N ARG A 497 1.26 -3.84 8.62
CA ARG A 497 0.99 -3.49 7.23
C ARG A 497 2.14 -2.71 6.60
N LEU A 498 2.68 -1.71 7.30
CA LEU A 498 3.84 -0.96 6.85
C LEU A 498 5.03 -1.90 6.57
N GLY A 499 5.38 -2.77 7.53
CA GLY A 499 6.44 -3.76 7.36
C GLY A 499 6.20 -4.64 6.12
N GLY A 500 4.97 -5.11 5.95
CA GLY A 500 4.58 -5.92 4.80
C GLY A 500 4.68 -5.23 3.45
N LEU A 501 4.27 -3.97 3.36
CA LEU A 501 4.39 -3.18 2.13
C LEU A 501 5.85 -2.94 1.77
N LEU A 502 6.69 -2.57 2.74
CA LEU A 502 8.12 -2.34 2.51
C LEU A 502 8.84 -3.63 2.08
N MET A 503 8.55 -4.75 2.74
CA MET A 503 9.00 -6.07 2.29
C MET A 503 8.53 -6.36 0.87
N GLY A 504 7.25 -6.11 0.57
CA GLY A 504 6.68 -6.29 -0.75
C GLY A 504 7.45 -5.54 -1.83
N ILE A 505 7.83 -4.28 -1.58
CA ILE A 505 8.62 -3.45 -2.50
C ILE A 505 10.04 -4.00 -2.68
N ALA A 506 10.72 -4.30 -1.58
CA ALA A 506 12.07 -4.85 -1.59
C ALA A 506 12.13 -6.19 -2.33
N VAL A 507 11.10 -7.00 -2.15
CA VAL A 507 10.97 -8.28 -2.81
C VAL A 507 10.65 -8.07 -4.30
N GLN A 508 9.68 -7.24 -4.68
CA GLN A 508 9.37 -6.92 -6.09
C GLN A 508 10.57 -6.46 -6.93
N THR A 509 11.57 -5.89 -6.28
CA THR A 509 12.79 -5.37 -6.90
C THR A 509 13.96 -6.35 -6.82
N ALA A 510 13.70 -7.62 -6.49
CA ALA A 510 14.69 -8.68 -6.31
C ALA A 510 15.80 -8.32 -5.30
N ARG A 511 15.47 -7.52 -4.29
CA ARG A 511 16.40 -7.00 -3.27
C ARG A 511 15.85 -7.30 -1.88
N PRO A 512 15.81 -8.60 -1.47
CA PRO A 512 15.28 -8.96 -0.17
C PRO A 512 16.05 -8.23 0.93
N ILE A 513 15.31 -7.50 1.77
CA ILE A 513 15.86 -6.72 2.88
C ILE A 513 15.35 -7.28 4.19
N SER A 514 16.20 -7.25 5.22
CA SER A 514 15.80 -7.55 6.59
C SER A 514 15.48 -6.22 7.27
N LEU A 515 14.18 -5.93 7.42
CA LEU A 515 13.75 -4.71 8.09
C LEU A 515 14.29 -4.66 9.53
N ALA A 516 14.31 -5.80 10.22
CA ALA A 516 14.81 -5.86 11.58
C ALA A 516 16.28 -5.46 11.68
N LYS A 517 17.12 -5.89 10.73
CA LYS A 517 18.53 -5.48 10.67
C LYS A 517 18.70 -4.01 10.32
N GLU A 518 17.97 -3.50 9.34
CA GLU A 518 18.06 -2.09 8.94
C GLU A 518 17.54 -1.15 10.04
N TRP A 519 16.61 -1.62 10.87
CA TRP A 519 16.01 -0.84 11.96
C TRP A 519 16.63 -1.12 13.33
N GLU A 520 17.57 -2.07 13.46
CA GLU A 520 18.14 -2.48 14.75
C GLU A 520 18.74 -1.29 15.52
N GLN A 521 19.51 -0.46 14.82
CA GLN A 521 20.16 0.70 15.43
C GLN A 521 19.11 1.74 15.87
N ILE A 522 18.11 2.01 15.03
CA ILE A 522 17.04 2.97 15.32
C ILE A 522 16.26 2.49 16.56
N ALA A 523 15.83 1.23 16.56
CA ALA A 523 15.11 0.61 17.66
C ALA A 523 15.92 0.64 18.96
N SER A 524 17.19 0.26 18.90
CA SER A 524 18.09 0.24 20.06
C SER A 524 18.28 1.65 20.66
N GLN A 525 18.43 2.68 19.82
CA GLN A 525 18.55 4.06 20.27
C GLN A 525 17.23 4.56 20.89
N THR A 526 16.09 4.29 20.25
CA THR A 526 14.77 4.61 20.79
C THR A 526 14.57 4.03 22.19
N LEU A 527 14.91 2.75 22.39
CA LEU A 527 14.78 2.11 23.70
C LEU A 527 15.69 2.73 24.76
N LYS A 528 16.91 3.16 24.38
CA LYS A 528 17.83 3.84 25.29
C LYS A 528 17.29 5.21 25.71
N GLU A 529 16.81 6.00 24.76
CA GLU A 529 16.24 7.33 25.00
C GLU A 529 15.01 7.27 25.92
N MET A 530 14.11 6.30 25.71
CA MET A 530 12.93 6.10 26.57
C MET A 530 13.34 5.73 28.01
N LYS A 531 14.34 4.86 28.19
CA LYS A 531 14.86 4.51 29.52
C LYS A 531 15.43 5.72 30.23
N SER A 532 16.28 6.51 29.56
CA SER A 532 16.88 7.71 30.17
C SER A 532 15.86 8.75 30.62
N ARG A 533 14.68 8.83 29.97
CA ARG A 533 13.59 9.71 30.38
C ARG A 533 12.76 9.20 31.55
N THR A 534 12.77 7.89 31.77
CA THR A 534 12.04 7.27 32.90
C THR A 534 12.89 7.34 34.17
N ASP A 535 14.22 7.33 34.01
CA ASP A 535 15.19 7.41 35.10
C ASP A 535 15.51 8.87 35.53
N SER A 536 15.10 9.87 34.74
CA SER A 536 15.21 11.32 35.01
C SER A 536 13.91 11.89 35.56
#